data_AF-A0AAU7HJW2-F1
#
_entry.id   AF-A0AAU7HJW2-F1
#
_cell.length_a   1.000
_cell.length_b   1.000
_cell.length_c   1.000
_cell.angle_alpha   90.00
_cell.angle_beta   90.00
_cell.angle_gamma   90.00
#
_symmetry.space_group_name_H-M   'P 1'
#
loop_
_entity.id
_entity.type
_entity.pdbx_description
1 polymer ?
#
loop_
_entity_poly.entity_id
_entity_poly.type
_entity_poly.pdbx_seq_one_letter_code
_entity_poly.pdbx_strand_id
1 'polypeptide(L)'
;MLYTKQKALPTQVPALHESLCLANDSPSGIRYRVSSSLGVHVPTCVAGLPTVVSSWPPDVAEMFRGQHLHPLDYEVSVQTGWDIQEIGEGLWDVNPLLETFPAAEVRAALKHLELEREIQLLTRIVETDKEQVQKKDVKKVSRFNGRSAD
;
A
#
# COMPACT_ATOMS: atom_id res chain seq x y z
N MET A 1 -21.00 -3.67 7.18
CA MET A 1 -21.45 -3.74 5.76
C MET A 1 -22.26 -5.02 5.61
N LEU A 2 -23.42 -4.99 4.95
CA LEU A 2 -24.28 -6.17 4.86
C LEU A 2 -23.98 -7.02 3.61
N TYR A 3 -23.73 -8.31 3.83
CA TYR A 3 -23.52 -9.32 2.80
C TYR A 3 -24.64 -10.36 2.81
N THR A 4 -24.97 -10.87 1.63
CA THR A 4 -25.97 -11.93 1.43
C THR A 4 -25.28 -13.25 1.10
N LYS A 5 -25.90 -14.40 1.37
CA LYS A 5 -25.43 -15.74 0.97
C LYS A 5 -24.94 -15.90 -0.48
N GLN A 6 -25.46 -15.10 -1.42
CA GLN A 6 -25.04 -15.13 -2.84
C GLN A 6 -23.70 -14.42 -3.10
N LYS A 7 -23.23 -13.57 -2.18
CA LYS A 7 -21.97 -12.85 -2.28
C LYS A 7 -20.92 -13.57 -1.44
N ALA A 8 -19.74 -13.77 -2.00
CA ALA A 8 -18.60 -14.26 -1.24
C ALA A 8 -18.24 -13.26 -0.14
N LEU A 9 -18.01 -13.76 1.07
CA LEU A 9 -17.47 -12.98 2.18
C LEU A 9 -16.02 -12.60 1.88
N PRO A 10 -15.55 -11.43 2.34
CA PRO A 10 -14.15 -11.09 2.24
C PRO A 10 -13.32 -12.04 3.11
N THR A 11 -12.32 -12.68 2.52
CA THR A 11 -11.42 -13.62 3.21
C THR A 11 -10.02 -13.07 3.39
N GLN A 12 -9.64 -12.04 2.64
CA GLN A 12 -8.32 -11.43 2.67
C GLN A 12 -8.40 -10.01 3.23
N VAL A 13 -7.48 -9.71 4.14
CA VAL A 13 -7.25 -8.35 4.63
C VAL A 13 -6.43 -7.62 3.57
N PRO A 14 -6.83 -6.40 3.16
CA PRO A 14 -6.06 -5.63 2.18
C PRO A 14 -4.64 -5.41 2.65
N ALA A 15 -3.67 -5.54 1.75
CA ALA A 15 -2.29 -5.20 2.09
C ALA A 15 -2.16 -3.69 2.36
N LEU A 16 -1.16 -3.30 3.13
CA LEU A 16 -1.00 -1.90 3.59
C LEU A 16 -0.98 -0.89 2.43
N HIS A 17 -0.33 -1.23 1.31
CA HIS A 17 -0.25 -0.37 0.13
C HIS A 17 -1.56 -0.31 -0.68
N GLU A 18 -2.53 -1.18 -0.40
CA GLU A 18 -3.85 -1.18 -1.04
C GLU A 18 -4.78 -0.20 -0.32
N SER A 19 -4.66 -0.10 1.00
CA SER A 19 -5.48 0.75 1.87
C SER A 19 -4.85 2.12 2.16
N LEU A 20 -3.53 2.26 2.04
CA LEU A 20 -2.79 3.47 2.37
C LEU A 20 -1.74 3.82 1.30
N CYS A 21 -1.33 5.07 1.25
CA CYS A 21 -0.18 5.51 0.45
C CYS A 21 0.58 6.67 1.08
N LEU A 22 1.84 6.84 0.66
CA LEU A 22 2.64 8.00 1.03
C LEU A 22 2.09 9.28 0.42
N ALA A 23 2.20 10.38 1.17
CA ALA A 23 1.66 11.67 0.80
C ALA A 23 2.47 12.81 1.42
N ASN A 24 3.17 13.58 0.58
CA ASN A 24 4.01 14.70 1.03
C ASN A 24 3.18 15.90 1.52
N ASP A 25 1.92 15.96 1.11
CA ASP A 25 0.94 16.98 1.47
C ASP A 25 -0.01 16.51 2.60
N SER A 26 0.41 15.51 3.36
CA SER A 26 -0.27 15.03 4.58
C SER A 26 0.63 15.26 5.80
N PRO A 27 0.10 15.78 6.93
CA PRO A 27 0.89 15.94 8.16
C PRO A 27 1.50 14.63 8.69
N SER A 28 0.83 13.50 8.49
CA SER A 28 1.35 12.16 8.85
C SER A 28 2.33 11.59 7.82
N GLY A 29 2.39 12.18 6.63
CA GLY A 29 3.07 11.62 5.46
C GLY A 29 2.31 10.46 4.79
N ILE A 30 1.06 10.19 5.21
CA ILE A 30 0.24 9.05 4.77
C ILE A 30 -1.20 9.50 4.45
N ARG A 31 -1.86 8.82 3.53
CA ARG A 31 -3.28 8.99 3.16
C ARG A 31 -3.98 7.64 2.98
N TYR A 32 -5.28 7.59 3.26
CA TYR A 32 -6.13 6.45 2.93
C TYR A 32 -6.46 6.41 1.44
N ARG A 33 -6.32 5.22 0.85
CA ARG A 33 -6.84 4.90 -0.48
C ARG A 33 -8.27 4.39 -0.31
N VAL A 34 -9.24 5.25 -0.59
CA VAL A 34 -10.63 4.81 -0.69
C VAL A 34 -10.81 4.15 -2.05
N SER A 35 -10.90 2.82 -2.07
CA SER A 35 -11.32 2.09 -3.25
C SER A 35 -12.84 2.18 -3.35
N SER A 36 -13.34 2.93 -4.33
CA SER A 36 -14.78 2.98 -4.61
C SER A 36 -15.24 1.58 -5.02
N SER A 37 -16.29 1.07 -4.37
CA SER A 37 -16.93 -0.22 -4.63
C SER A 37 -17.60 -0.33 -6.03
N LEU A 38 -17.26 0.54 -6.98
CA LEU A 38 -17.87 0.67 -8.31
C LEU A 38 -16.93 0.27 -9.47
N GLY A 39 -15.89 -0.53 -9.22
CA GLY A 39 -15.11 -1.15 -10.29
C GLY A 39 -14.22 -0.21 -11.11
N VAL A 40 -13.97 1.01 -10.59
CA VAL A 40 -13.01 1.94 -11.17
C VAL A 40 -11.76 1.93 -10.29
N HIS A 41 -10.65 1.40 -10.82
CA HIS A 41 -9.30 1.43 -10.23
C HIS A 41 -8.71 2.85 -10.17
N VAL A 42 -9.48 3.83 -9.70
CA VAL A 42 -9.00 5.17 -9.43
C VAL A 42 -9.16 5.40 -7.94
N PRO A 43 -8.08 5.62 -7.18
CA PRO A 43 -8.18 5.99 -5.77
C PRO A 43 -8.81 7.39 -5.68
N THR A 44 -10.13 7.43 -5.69
CA THR A 44 -10.91 8.65 -5.55
C THR A 44 -11.25 8.84 -4.09
N CYS A 45 -10.75 9.95 -3.56
CA CYS A 45 -10.95 10.49 -2.22
C CYS A 45 -9.92 10.03 -1.20
N VAL A 46 -9.12 11.01 -0.81
CA VAL A 46 -8.17 10.98 0.29
C VAL A 46 -8.87 11.64 1.48
N ALA A 47 -9.12 10.89 2.54
CA ALA A 47 -9.46 11.49 3.83
C ALA A 47 -8.21 11.47 4.71
N GLY A 48 -7.75 12.63 5.16
CA GLY A 48 -6.83 12.71 6.29
C GLY A 48 -7.66 12.83 7.55
N LEU A 49 -7.68 11.81 8.40
CA LEU A 49 -8.23 11.94 9.74
C LEU A 49 -7.19 11.44 10.74
N PRO A 50 -6.52 12.31 11.51
CA PRO A 50 -5.81 11.87 12.69
C PRO A 50 -6.84 11.41 13.72
N THR A 51 -6.83 10.11 14.05
CA THR A 51 -7.80 9.52 14.99
C THR A 51 -7.44 9.82 16.44
N VAL A 52 -6.18 10.17 16.72
CA VAL A 52 -5.69 10.50 18.07
C VAL A 52 -4.82 11.76 17.99
N VAL A 53 -5.23 12.79 18.73
CA VAL A 53 -4.38 13.94 19.04
C VAL A 53 -3.54 13.53 20.26
N SER A 54 -2.29 13.13 20.04
CA SER A 54 -1.34 13.08 21.15
C SER A 54 -1.16 14.52 21.66
N SER A 55 -1.55 14.80 22.89
CA SER A 55 -1.36 16.13 23.46
C SER A 55 0.13 16.38 23.66
N TRP A 56 0.62 17.56 23.28
CA TRP A 56 1.95 18.04 23.67
C TRP A 56 2.21 17.73 25.15
N PRO A 57 3.39 17.23 25.53
CA PRO A 57 3.87 17.40 26.89
C PRO A 57 3.74 18.89 27.28
N PRO A 58 3.20 19.24 28.46
CA PRO A 58 2.84 20.64 28.80
C PRO A 58 3.99 21.63 28.66
N ASP A 59 5.21 21.16 28.91
CA ASP A 59 6.49 21.85 28.78
C ASP A 59 6.89 22.15 27.32
N VAL A 60 6.43 21.34 26.37
CA VAL A 60 6.73 21.46 24.94
C VAL A 60 5.63 22.26 24.21
N ALA A 61 4.39 22.21 24.71
CA ALA A 61 3.23 22.91 24.13
C ALA A 61 3.43 24.42 23.97
N GLU A 62 4.03 25.07 24.97
CA GLU A 62 4.29 26.52 24.95
C GLU A 62 5.39 26.91 23.97
N MET A 63 6.40 26.05 23.77
CA MET A 63 7.53 26.32 22.87
C MET A 63 7.11 26.37 21.39
N PHE A 64 6.06 25.64 21.03
CA PHE A 64 5.58 25.53 19.65
C PHE A 64 4.19 26.14 19.44
N ARG A 65 3.68 26.89 20.44
CA ARG A 65 2.44 27.65 20.36
C ARG A 65 2.49 28.59 19.15
N GLY A 66 1.59 28.39 18.19
CA GLY A 66 1.51 29.20 16.96
C GLY A 66 2.20 28.60 15.73
N GLN A 67 2.91 27.47 15.86
CA GLN A 67 3.42 26.73 14.71
C GLN A 67 2.32 25.84 14.11
N HIS A 68 2.20 25.84 12.77
CA HIS A 68 1.05 25.25 12.08
C HIS A 68 1.24 23.76 11.75
N LEU A 69 2.42 23.21 12.06
CA LEU A 69 2.79 21.82 11.76
C LEU A 69 3.60 21.27 12.94
N HIS A 70 2.93 20.68 13.91
CA HIS A 70 3.57 19.69 14.77
C HIS A 70 3.71 18.42 13.92
N PRO A 71 4.88 17.78 13.85
CA PRO A 71 4.92 16.35 13.53
C PRO A 71 4.33 15.65 14.75
N LEU A 72 3.01 15.74 14.96
CA LEU A 72 2.37 14.97 16.01
C LEU A 72 2.70 13.52 15.67
N ASP A 73 3.05 12.74 16.68
CA ASP A 73 2.97 11.29 16.59
C ASP A 73 1.48 10.98 16.47
N TYR A 74 0.97 11.19 15.26
CA TYR A 74 -0.38 10.90 14.85
C TYR A 74 -0.45 9.39 14.77
N GLU A 75 -1.53 8.85 15.30
CA GLU A 75 -1.84 7.47 15.04
C GLU A 75 -2.75 7.36 13.82
N VAL A 76 -2.56 6.27 13.07
CA VAL A 76 -3.34 5.93 11.89
C VAL A 76 -3.99 4.58 12.12
N SER A 77 -5.26 4.47 11.76
CA SER A 77 -6.00 3.21 11.82
C SER A 77 -5.64 2.34 10.61
N VAL A 78 -5.22 1.11 10.85
CA VAL A 78 -4.87 0.11 9.84
C VAL A 78 -5.84 -1.06 10.00
N GLN A 79 -6.35 -1.56 8.88
CA GLN A 79 -7.19 -2.75 8.90
C GLN A 79 -6.32 -4.00 9.15
N THR A 80 -6.62 -4.73 10.22
CA THR A 80 -5.91 -5.97 10.60
C THR A 80 -6.75 -7.22 10.41
N GLY A 81 -8.06 -7.07 10.19
CA GLY A 81 -8.98 -8.19 10.07
C GLY A 81 -10.35 -7.84 9.54
N TRP A 82 -11.23 -8.84 9.58
CA TRP A 82 -12.65 -8.72 9.34
C TRP A 82 -13.39 -9.31 10.55
N ASP A 83 -14.32 -8.54 11.09
CA ASP A 83 -15.34 -9.03 12.02
C ASP A 83 -16.56 -9.44 11.20
N ILE A 84 -16.86 -10.74 11.19
CA ILE A 84 -17.89 -11.35 10.35
C ILE A 84 -18.87 -12.11 11.25
N GLN A 85 -20.12 -11.68 11.24
CA GLN A 85 -21.17 -12.27 12.05
C GLN A 85 -22.41 -12.59 11.20
N GLU A 86 -22.95 -13.81 11.30
CA GLU A 86 -24.26 -14.11 10.71
C GLU A 86 -25.35 -13.46 11.58
N ILE A 87 -26.18 -12.62 10.97
CA ILE A 87 -27.26 -11.88 11.66
C ILE A 87 -28.66 -12.44 11.36
N GLY A 88 -28.72 -13.61 10.70
CA GLY A 88 -29.96 -14.33 10.38
C GLY A 88 -30.31 -14.30 8.89
N GLU A 89 -31.15 -15.24 8.46
CA GLU A 89 -31.66 -15.34 7.06
C GLU A 89 -30.57 -15.45 5.98
N GLY A 90 -29.34 -15.80 6.35
CA GLY A 90 -28.20 -15.76 5.43
C GLY A 90 -27.70 -14.36 5.09
N LEU A 91 -27.99 -13.38 5.95
CA LEU A 91 -27.33 -12.10 6.00
C LEU A 91 -26.15 -12.16 6.96
N TRP A 92 -25.08 -11.51 6.55
CA TRP A 92 -23.84 -11.39 7.29
C TRP A 92 -23.56 -9.91 7.52
N ASP A 93 -23.29 -9.53 8.77
CA ASP A 93 -22.67 -8.25 9.06
C ASP A 93 -21.15 -8.42 9.00
N VAL A 94 -20.52 -7.54 8.23
CA VAL A 94 -19.09 -7.59 7.92
C VAL A 94 -18.50 -6.22 8.17
N ASN A 95 -17.69 -6.13 9.21
CA ASN A 95 -17.04 -4.88 9.63
C ASN A 95 -15.52 -5.05 9.61
N PRO A 96 -14.75 -4.05 9.14
CA PRO A 96 -13.29 -4.11 9.22
C PRO A 96 -12.85 -4.01 10.67
N LEU A 97 -11.92 -4.89 11.09
CA LEU A 97 -11.20 -4.72 12.34
C LEU A 97 -10.07 -3.73 12.10
N LEU A 98 -10.10 -2.61 12.85
CA LEU A 98 -9.12 -1.53 12.74
C LEU A 98 -8.29 -1.46 14.02
N GLU A 99 -6.97 -1.47 13.87
CA GLU A 99 -6.02 -1.20 14.94
C GLU A 99 -5.27 0.10 14.66
N THR A 100 -4.79 0.74 15.72
CA THR A 100 -4.20 2.07 15.63
C THR A 100 -2.68 1.99 15.82
N PHE A 101 -1.93 2.58 14.90
CA PHE A 101 -0.46 2.50 14.87
C PHE A 101 0.16 3.89 14.73
N PRO A 102 1.39 4.12 15.24
CA PRO A 102 2.13 5.36 14.98
C PRO A 102 2.32 5.59 13.47
N ALA A 103 1.99 6.80 12.99
CA ALA A 103 2.16 7.17 11.59
C ALA A 103 3.60 7.01 11.10
N ALA A 104 4.59 7.20 11.98
CA ALA A 104 6.00 7.00 11.64
C ALA A 104 6.30 5.56 11.22
N GLU A 105 5.74 4.58 11.94
CA GLU A 105 5.93 3.15 11.68
C GLU A 105 5.23 2.75 10.38
N VAL A 106 3.97 3.17 10.21
CA VAL A 106 3.20 2.88 8.99
C VAL A 106 3.86 3.50 7.77
N ARG A 107 4.44 4.71 7.90
CA ARG A 107 5.18 5.38 6.83
C ARG A 107 6.46 4.63 6.48
N ALA A 108 7.19 4.14 7.48
CA ALA A 108 8.39 3.33 7.26
C ALA A 108 8.05 2.01 6.53
N ALA A 109 6.97 1.34 6.95
CA ALA A 109 6.48 0.14 6.30
C ALA A 109 6.06 0.39 4.84
N LEU A 110 5.33 1.48 4.57
CA LEU A 110 4.96 1.85 3.20
C LEU A 110 6.18 2.15 2.32
N LYS A 111 7.18 2.87 2.83
CA LYS A 111 8.44 3.11 2.11
C LYS A 111 9.18 1.81 1.79
N HIS A 112 9.21 0.88 2.73
CA HIS A 112 9.81 -0.43 2.51
C HIS A 112 9.12 -1.18 1.38
N LEU A 113 7.78 -1.20 1.38
CA LEU A 113 6.99 -1.84 0.31
C LEU A 113 7.19 -1.18 -1.06
N GLU A 114 7.35 0.14 -1.13
CA GLU A 114 7.69 0.83 -2.39
C GLU A 114 9.09 0.46 -2.90
N LEU A 115 10.07 0.40 -2.00
CA LEU A 115 11.44 -0.01 -2.34
C LEU A 115 11.50 -1.47 -2.82
N GLU A 116 10.80 -2.39 -2.15
CA GLU A 116 10.73 -3.80 -2.58
C GLU A 116 10.15 -3.93 -3.99
N ARG A 117 9.10 -3.16 -4.31
CA ARG A 117 8.52 -3.12 -5.65
C ARG A 117 9.51 -2.59 -6.68
N GLU A 118 10.22 -1.51 -6.36
CA GLU A 118 11.22 -0.93 -7.24
C GLU A 118 12.37 -1.92 -7.51
N ILE A 119 12.87 -2.59 -6.47
CA ILE A 119 13.89 -3.64 -6.60
C ILE A 119 13.40 -4.77 -7.49
N GLN A 120 12.16 -5.24 -7.31
CA GLN A 120 11.58 -6.30 -8.14
C GLN A 120 11.49 -5.90 -9.61
N LEU A 121 11.06 -4.67 -9.90
CA LEU A 121 10.97 -4.13 -11.26
C LEU A 121 12.36 -4.03 -11.91
N LEU A 122 13.32 -3.44 -11.20
CA LEU A 122 14.70 -3.31 -11.69
C LEU A 122 15.36 -4.67 -11.91
N THR A 123 15.15 -5.63 -11.00
CA THR A 123 15.65 -7.00 -11.15
C THR A 123 15.11 -7.64 -12.43
N ARG A 124 13.80 -7.52 -12.67
CA ARG A 124 13.16 -8.06 -13.88
C ARG A 124 13.69 -7.43 -15.16
N ILE A 125 13.95 -6.13 -15.17
CA ILE A 125 14.56 -5.43 -16.32
C ILE A 125 15.95 -5.98 -16.60
N VAL A 126 16.80 -6.08 -15.56
CA VAL A 126 18.17 -6.59 -15.68
C VAL A 126 18.20 -8.04 -16.17
N GLU A 127 17.30 -8.90 -15.68
CA GLU A 127 17.17 -10.28 -16.14
C GLU A 127 16.76 -10.35 -17.61
N THR A 128 15.79 -9.54 -18.01
CA THR A 128 15.31 -9.47 -19.41
C THR A 128 16.43 -9.02 -20.35
N ASP A 129 17.23 -8.03 -19.94
CA ASP A 129 18.36 -7.55 -20.74
C ASP A 129 19.45 -8.62 -20.89
N LYS A 130 19.78 -9.35 -19.83
CA LYS A 130 20.73 -10.47 -19.88
C LYS A 130 20.26 -11.56 -20.85
N GLU A 131 18.98 -11.92 -20.81
CA GLU A 131 18.42 -12.89 -21.76
C GLU A 131 18.49 -12.40 -23.21
N GLN A 132 18.25 -11.12 -23.47
CA GLN A 132 18.33 -10.55 -24.82
C GLN A 132 19.77 -10.52 -25.35
N VAL A 133 20.75 -10.22 -24.50
CA VAL A 133 22.18 -10.28 -24.85
C VAL A 133 22.58 -11.71 -25.20
N GLN A 134 22.23 -12.69 -24.35
CA GLN A 134 22.49 -14.11 -24.63
C GLN A 134 21.83 -14.58 -25.94
N LYS A 135 20.57 -14.19 -26.21
CA LYS A 135 19.89 -14.52 -27.48
C LYS A 135 20.58 -13.90 -28.69
N LYS A 136 21.12 -12.68 -28.58
CA LYS A 136 21.88 -12.03 -29.67
C LYS A 136 23.22 -12.72 -29.90
N ASP A 137 23.91 -13.11 -28.84
CA ASP A 137 25.20 -13.82 -28.94
C ASP A 137 25.03 -15.21 -29.55
N VAL A 138 24.03 -15.98 -29.14
CA VAL A 138 23.68 -17.29 -29.75
C VAL A 138 23.35 -17.14 -31.24
N LYS A 139 22.60 -16.09 -31.62
CA LYS A 139 22.25 -15.82 -33.02
C LYS A 139 23.45 -15.36 -33.86
N LYS A 140 24.45 -14.73 -33.24
CA LYS A 140 25.70 -14.31 -33.91
C LYS A 140 26.61 -15.51 -34.17
N VAL A 141 26.72 -16.42 -33.21
CA VAL A 141 27.49 -17.67 -33.34
C VAL A 141 26.87 -18.60 -34.39
N SER A 142 25.54 -18.75 -34.43
CA SER A 142 24.88 -19.58 -35.45
C SER A 142 25.01 -19.02 -36.87
N ARG A 143 25.01 -17.69 -37.05
CA ARG A 143 25.28 -17.06 -38.35
C ARG A 143 26.72 -17.22 -38.82
N PHE A 144 27.68 -17.30 -37.90
CA PHE A 144 29.09 -17.52 -38.23
C PHE A 144 29.35 -18.95 -38.70
N ASN A 145 28.74 -19.95 -38.05
CA ASN A 145 28.91 -21.35 -38.41
C ASN A 145 28.16 -21.77 -39.70
N GLY A 146 27.21 -20.98 -40.17
CA GLY A 146 26.47 -21.24 -41.42
C GLY A 146 27.08 -20.64 -42.70
N ARG A 147 28.27 -20.02 -42.63
CA ARG A 147 28.92 -19.34 -43.77
C ARG A 147 30.23 -19.99 -44.24
N SER A 148 30.52 -21.22 -43.83
CA SER A 148 31.71 -21.95 -44.29
C SER A 148 31.32 -23.13 -45.17
N ALA A 149 30.93 -22.85 -46.41
CA ALA A 149 31.03 -23.76 -47.55
C ALA A 149 30.68 -22.97 -48.81
N ASP A 150 31.71 -22.47 -49.49
CA ASP A 150 31.83 -22.41 -50.95
C ASP A 150 33.32 -22.26 -51.29
#